data_AF-A0ABD2QAX9-F1
#
_entry.id   AF-A0ABD2QAX9-F1
#
_cell.length_a   1.000
_cell.length_b   1.000
_cell.length_c   1.000
_cell.angle_alpha   90.00
_cell.angle_beta   90.00
_cell.angle_gamma   90.00
#
_symmetry.space_group_name_H-M   'P 1'
#
loop_
_entity.id
_entity.type
_entity.pdbx_description
1 polymer ?
#
loop_
_entity_poly.entity_id
_entity_poly.type
_entity_poly.pdbx_seq_one_letter_code
_entity_poly.pdbx_strand_id
1 'polypeptide(L)'
;MESNIENLSHYPECPGLESILYLFKMLQKEPDFQNASQKYKVIFIGVDIENVVPKWLKGLIAEFNKQEFGLPNKIEWSFVSISSPPDALVQKAMQELDTEPTDSLSISLCSVSTRDLGVYKGLMRICESHLELASTLVQDIPMKEEANTKSSSSMYGVELIHSKEVHQTLHKLGLLEALYLNSGSGFSRSVGIKWVTPKAVDSLLYRFTTCAFRVTLADPGNRASVCLSQFVLGGRSVVLAHGFDDETINCLMKLPPNMRPLQMMPKTPPSEACVLDETGRNCIKDNPKSCVQNNEVFLLTSHGSIMYIHVLANPFKLCHISPVALVPSSVAAPGLKVDTLQVKQFSKHMLNVARLAPASANAEYSELPQKRAFRCVDRITKYLPLTSEETTINDIEQLTPLFEHLHKEFLEPEEVDACLEAFKSFTLLVRSNPGLVEFFKLTEKYHKKSA
;
A
#
# COMPACT_ATOMS: atom_id res chain seq x y z
N MET A 1 24.24 46.12 3.78
CA MET A 1 23.93 44.92 4.60
C MET A 1 24.02 45.26 6.09
N GLU A 2 23.60 46.47 6.50
CA GLU A 2 23.83 46.98 7.87
C GLU A 2 22.92 48.18 8.21
N SER A 3 21.66 48.15 7.76
CA SER A 3 20.68 49.18 8.10
C SER A 3 19.30 48.55 8.15
N ASN A 4 18.94 48.00 9.32
CA ASN A 4 17.59 47.76 9.84
C ASN A 4 17.66 46.86 11.09
N ILE A 5 18.58 47.15 12.01
CA ILE A 5 18.67 46.48 13.33
C ILE A 5 18.17 47.46 14.42
N GLU A 6 17.18 48.27 14.09
CA GLU A 6 16.51 49.17 15.05
C GLU A 6 15.00 48.91 15.01
N ASN A 7 14.59 47.76 15.57
CA ASN A 7 13.27 47.50 16.16
C ASN A 7 13.19 46.08 16.76
N LEU A 8 14.19 45.71 17.56
CA LEU A 8 14.35 44.36 18.15
C LEU A 8 13.37 44.07 19.33
N SER A 9 12.12 44.52 19.28
CA SER A 9 11.21 44.37 20.44
C SER A 9 9.71 44.17 20.14
N HIS A 10 9.32 43.54 19.03
CA HIS A 10 7.93 43.06 18.89
C HIS A 10 7.66 41.76 19.66
N TYR A 11 8.70 40.93 19.86
CA TYR A 11 8.61 39.67 20.60
C TYR A 11 9.80 39.49 21.55
N PRO A 12 9.91 40.31 22.62
CA PRO A 12 11.10 40.34 23.50
C PRO A 12 11.42 39.00 24.19
N GLU A 13 10.50 38.05 24.16
CA GLU A 13 10.62 36.73 24.79
C GLU A 13 10.66 35.57 23.77
N CYS A 14 10.71 35.84 22.45
CA CYS A 14 10.75 34.78 21.42
C CYS A 14 11.44 35.18 20.10
N PRO A 15 12.79 35.03 19.99
CA PRO A 15 13.52 35.29 18.75
C PRO A 15 13.19 34.29 17.62
N GLY A 16 12.68 33.10 17.97
CA GLY A 16 12.27 32.09 17.00
C GLY A 16 11.10 32.53 16.12
N LEU A 17 10.19 33.34 16.66
CA LEU A 17 9.03 33.84 15.91
C LEU A 17 9.46 34.78 14.79
N GLU A 18 10.41 35.66 15.07
CA GLU A 18 10.99 36.57 14.07
C GLU A 18 11.74 35.81 12.98
N SER A 19 12.50 34.78 13.37
CA SER A 19 13.21 33.90 12.44
C SER A 19 12.27 33.21 11.44
N ILE A 20 11.08 32.80 11.89
CA ILE A 20 10.05 32.18 11.04
C ILE A 20 9.48 33.20 10.03
N LEU A 21 9.26 34.45 10.45
CA LEU A 21 8.80 35.51 9.54
C LEU A 21 9.84 35.80 8.45
N TYR A 22 11.13 35.82 8.80
CA TYR A 22 12.22 35.92 7.81
C TYR A 22 12.29 34.72 6.89
N LEU A 23 12.09 33.51 7.41
CA LEU A 23 12.06 32.30 6.59
C LEU A 23 10.94 32.39 5.55
N PHE A 24 9.74 32.83 5.92
CA PHE A 24 8.66 33.05 4.96
C PHE A 24 9.02 34.09 3.89
N LYS A 25 9.70 35.17 4.26
CA LYS A 25 10.21 36.16 3.30
C LYS A 25 11.24 35.58 2.33
N MET A 26 12.09 34.65 2.79
CA MET A 26 13.04 33.96 1.92
C MET A 26 12.32 33.01 0.97
N LEU A 27 11.38 32.22 1.49
CA LEU A 27 10.67 31.19 0.73
C LEU A 27 9.76 31.77 -0.35
N GLN A 28 9.29 33.01 -0.23
CA GLN A 28 8.54 33.70 -1.30
C GLN A 28 9.20 33.74 -2.66
N LYS A 29 10.53 33.65 -2.71
CA LYS A 29 11.27 33.65 -3.97
C LYS A 29 11.20 32.30 -4.68
N GLU A 30 10.77 31.25 -3.99
CA GLU A 30 10.62 29.91 -4.53
C GLU A 30 9.24 29.77 -5.22
N PRO A 31 9.19 29.29 -6.47
CA PRO A 31 7.94 29.17 -7.24
C PRO A 31 6.96 28.19 -6.57
N ASP A 32 7.47 27.15 -5.90
CA ASP A 32 6.66 26.18 -5.15
C ASP A 32 5.95 26.83 -3.94
N PHE A 33 6.55 27.88 -3.37
CA PHE A 33 5.99 28.55 -2.19
C PHE A 33 4.85 29.51 -2.53
N GLN A 34 4.81 30.00 -3.77
CA GLN A 34 3.74 30.87 -4.27
C GLN A 34 2.49 30.09 -4.70
N ASN A 35 2.52 28.76 -4.64
CA ASN A 35 1.39 27.94 -5.03
C ASN A 35 0.24 28.06 -4.00
N ALA A 36 -0.85 28.73 -4.41
CA ALA A 36 -2.00 29.00 -3.56
C ALA A 36 -2.71 27.74 -3.01
N SER A 37 -2.43 26.55 -3.54
CA SER A 37 -2.97 25.29 -3.01
C SER A 37 -2.24 24.77 -1.78
N GLN A 38 -1.03 25.27 -1.49
CA GLN A 38 -0.17 24.72 -0.44
C GLN A 38 -0.50 25.35 0.91
N LYS A 39 -0.69 24.51 1.93
CA LYS A 39 -0.93 24.92 3.32
C LYS A 39 0.35 24.77 4.11
N TYR A 40 0.73 25.80 4.85
CA TYR A 40 1.92 25.76 5.71
C TYR A 40 1.50 25.60 7.17
N LYS A 41 2.31 24.87 7.94
CA LYS A 41 2.08 24.65 9.36
C LYS A 41 3.31 25.05 10.15
N VAL A 42 3.10 25.83 11.20
CA VAL A 42 4.15 26.26 12.13
C VAL A 42 3.81 25.69 13.50
N ILE A 43 4.72 24.90 14.06
CA ILE A 43 4.57 24.33 15.40
C ILE A 43 5.59 25.02 16.30
N PHE A 44 5.09 25.75 17.30
CA PHE A 44 5.91 26.39 18.31
C PHE A 44 5.79 25.61 19.62
N ILE A 45 6.91 25.20 20.20
CA ILE A 45 6.95 24.46 21.45
C ILE A 45 7.74 25.28 22.46
N GLY A 46 7.14 25.57 23.61
CA GLY A 46 7.79 26.32 24.68
C GLY A 46 7.28 25.90 26.05
N VAL A 47 7.99 26.32 27.10
CA VAL A 47 7.63 26.01 28.50
C VAL A 47 6.85 27.19 29.09
N ASP A 48 5.71 26.90 29.73
CA ASP A 48 4.85 27.89 30.42
C ASP A 48 4.49 29.13 29.58
N ILE A 49 4.33 28.95 28.26
CA ILE A 49 4.12 30.04 27.30
C ILE A 49 2.67 30.55 27.26
N GLU A 50 1.75 29.91 27.99
CA GLU A 50 0.31 30.24 28.02
C GLU A 50 0.03 31.73 28.28
N ASN A 51 0.81 32.36 29.15
CA ASN A 51 0.61 33.77 29.52
C ASN A 51 1.23 34.75 28.51
N VAL A 52 2.15 34.27 27.66
CA VAL A 52 2.91 35.11 26.73
C VAL A 52 2.34 35.02 25.31
N VAL A 53 1.84 33.85 24.91
CA VAL A 53 1.24 33.60 23.60
C VAL A 53 0.19 34.67 23.24
N PRO A 54 -0.76 35.08 24.11
CA PRO A 54 -1.72 36.13 23.76
C PRO A 54 -1.08 37.48 23.39
N LYS A 55 0.09 37.82 23.96
CA LYS A 55 0.84 39.04 23.60
C LYS A 55 1.48 38.87 22.21
N TRP A 56 2.07 37.71 21.95
CA TRP A 56 2.65 37.40 20.64
C TRP A 56 1.60 37.35 19.55
N LEU A 57 0.42 36.78 19.80
CA LEU A 57 -0.67 36.72 18.82
C LEU A 57 -1.12 38.11 18.36
N LYS A 58 -1.20 39.09 19.27
CA LYS A 58 -1.53 40.47 18.92
C LYS A 58 -0.49 41.09 17.97
N GLY A 59 0.80 40.87 18.24
CA GLY A 59 1.88 41.29 17.35
C GLY A 59 1.79 40.60 15.99
N LEU A 60 1.54 39.29 15.99
CA LEU A 60 1.51 38.48 14.79
C LEU A 60 0.34 38.88 13.90
N ILE A 61 -0.86 39.04 14.44
CA ILE A 61 -2.03 39.53 13.70
C ILE A 61 -1.77 40.93 13.13
N ALA A 62 -1.12 41.82 13.89
CA ALA A 62 -0.76 43.15 13.40
C ALA A 62 0.20 43.09 12.20
N GLU A 63 1.22 42.22 12.24
CA GLU A 63 2.15 42.03 11.11
C GLU A 63 1.50 41.38 9.89
N PHE A 64 0.61 40.40 10.10
CA PHE A 64 -0.14 39.77 9.02
C PHE A 64 -1.09 40.78 8.33
N ASN A 65 -1.73 41.67 9.10
CA ASN A 65 -2.63 42.70 8.57
C ASN A 65 -1.91 43.81 7.79
N LYS A 66 -0.62 44.07 8.08
CA LYS A 66 0.16 45.05 7.32
C LYS A 66 0.42 44.64 5.87
N GLN A 67 0.17 43.38 5.49
CA GLN A 67 0.46 42.79 4.17
C GLN A 67 1.92 42.95 3.67
N GLU A 68 2.81 43.60 4.42
CA GLU A 68 4.23 43.80 4.07
C GLU A 68 4.97 42.48 3.84
N PHE A 69 4.46 41.39 4.42
CA PHE A 69 5.09 40.09 4.40
C PHE A 69 4.54 39.13 3.34
N GLY A 70 3.67 39.52 2.39
CA GLY A 70 3.28 38.66 1.25
C GLY A 70 2.99 37.19 1.61
N LEU A 71 2.33 36.96 2.75
CA LEU A 71 2.24 35.63 3.37
C LEU A 71 1.33 34.71 2.53
N PRO A 72 1.64 33.41 2.44
CA PRO A 72 0.80 32.47 1.72
C PRO A 72 -0.62 32.47 2.29
N ASN A 73 -1.60 32.21 1.41
CA ASN A 73 -3.02 32.38 1.70
C ASN A 73 -3.55 31.54 2.88
N LYS A 74 -2.79 30.54 3.38
CA LYS A 74 -3.22 29.71 4.51
C LYS A 74 -2.05 29.17 5.34
N ILE A 75 -1.84 29.75 6.53
CA ILE A 75 -0.86 29.26 7.52
C ILE A 75 -1.60 28.84 8.79
N GLU A 76 -1.31 27.63 9.26
CA GLU A 76 -1.77 27.09 10.54
C GLU A 76 -0.67 27.19 11.58
N TRP A 77 -0.93 27.89 12.68
CA TRP A 77 -0.02 28.05 13.80
C TRP A 77 -0.49 27.22 14.98
N SER A 78 0.39 26.39 15.52
CA SER A 78 0.11 25.58 16.71
C SER A 78 1.12 25.86 17.79
N PHE A 79 0.66 26.46 18.88
CA PHE A 79 1.44 26.73 20.07
C PHE A 79 1.25 25.59 21.06
N VAL A 80 2.36 25.00 21.51
CA VAL A 80 2.40 23.92 22.48
C VAL A 80 3.10 24.43 23.73
N SER A 81 2.33 24.63 24.79
CA SER A 81 2.84 24.98 26.10
C SER A 81 3.11 23.72 26.91
N ILE A 82 4.36 23.50 27.27
CA ILE A 82 4.78 22.46 28.19
C ILE A 82 4.71 23.05 29.60
N SER A 83 3.81 22.54 30.44
CA SER A 83 3.62 23.03 31.80
C SER A 83 3.65 21.89 32.82
N SER A 84 4.10 22.20 34.03
CA SER A 84 3.95 21.31 35.20
C SER A 84 2.62 21.64 35.87
N PRO A 85 1.71 20.70 36.13
CA PRO A 85 0.35 21.05 36.54
C PRO A 85 0.32 21.62 37.96
N PRO A 86 -0.49 22.66 38.25
CA PRO A 86 -1.21 22.73 39.51
C PRO A 86 -2.32 21.67 39.50
N ASP A 87 -2.49 20.95 40.61
CA ASP A 87 -3.49 19.90 40.76
C ASP A 87 -4.92 20.41 40.45
N ALA A 88 -5.67 19.58 39.73
CA ALA A 88 -7.04 19.73 39.20
C ALA A 88 -7.18 20.48 37.85
N LEU A 89 -7.74 19.74 36.87
CA LEU A 89 -8.19 20.16 35.52
C LEU A 89 -7.22 19.93 34.34
N VAL A 90 -6.68 18.71 34.18
CA VAL A 90 -6.05 18.25 32.90
C VAL A 90 -7.11 17.72 31.91
N GLN A 91 -8.29 18.34 31.83
CA GLN A 91 -9.33 17.98 30.85
C GLN A 91 -9.84 19.19 30.06
N LYS A 92 -8.92 20.02 29.56
CA LYS A 92 -9.16 20.80 28.35
C LYS A 92 -8.08 20.49 27.35
N ALA A 93 -8.22 19.32 26.72
CA ALA A 93 -7.61 19.06 25.43
C ALA A 93 -8.14 20.12 24.46
N MET A 94 -7.22 20.79 23.75
CA MET A 94 -7.51 21.67 22.62
C MET A 94 -8.61 22.70 22.89
N GLN A 95 -8.30 23.72 23.70
CA GLN A 95 -9.12 24.92 23.64
C GLN A 95 -8.63 25.72 22.42
N GLU A 96 -9.30 25.55 21.29
CA GLU A 96 -9.20 26.51 20.19
C GLU A 96 -9.53 27.88 20.78
N LEU A 97 -8.56 28.80 20.76
CA LEU A 97 -8.89 30.20 20.97
C LEU A 97 -9.69 30.61 19.73
N ASP A 98 -11.00 30.72 19.87
CA ASP A 98 -11.88 31.40 18.92
C ASP A 98 -11.50 32.89 18.88
N THR A 99 -10.39 33.19 18.20
CA THR A 99 -10.14 34.52 17.65
C THR A 99 -10.78 34.59 16.29
N GLU A 100 -11.51 35.67 16.01
CA GLU A 100 -12.22 35.84 14.74
C GLU A 100 -11.30 35.49 13.55
N PRO A 101 -11.70 34.55 12.69
CA PRO A 101 -10.86 34.06 11.63
C PRO A 101 -10.69 35.17 10.59
N THR A 102 -9.52 35.78 10.52
CA THR A 102 -9.04 36.23 9.22
C THR A 102 -8.90 34.99 8.35
N ASP A 103 -9.52 34.97 7.16
CA ASP A 103 -9.63 33.81 6.25
C ASP A 103 -8.29 33.08 5.95
N SER A 104 -7.15 33.70 6.27
CA SER A 104 -5.78 33.22 6.02
C SER A 104 -5.02 32.64 7.22
N LEU A 105 -5.50 32.81 8.46
CA LEU A 105 -4.75 32.46 9.68
C LEU A 105 -5.57 31.57 10.63
N SER A 106 -5.11 30.34 10.88
CA SER A 106 -5.67 29.47 11.93
C SER A 106 -4.67 29.29 13.06
N ILE A 107 -5.09 29.51 14.30
CA ILE A 107 -4.24 29.45 15.49
C ILE A 107 -4.80 28.44 16.48
N SER A 108 -3.98 27.51 16.97
CA SER A 108 -4.31 26.59 18.05
C SER A 108 -3.31 26.69 19.20
N LEU A 109 -3.80 26.61 20.44
CA LEU A 109 -2.98 26.55 21.65
C LEU A 109 -3.31 25.26 22.40
N CYS A 110 -2.27 24.48 22.70
CA CYS A 110 -2.37 23.23 23.44
C CYS A 110 -1.43 23.26 24.64
N SER A 111 -1.95 22.89 25.82
CA SER A 111 -1.14 22.68 27.02
C SER A 111 -0.88 21.19 27.20
N VAL A 112 0.39 20.81 27.40
CA VAL A 112 0.83 19.43 27.58
C VAL A 112 1.56 19.28 28.89
N SER A 113 1.20 18.25 29.66
CA SER A 113 1.84 17.98 30.94
C SER A 113 3.22 17.35 30.77
N THR A 114 4.15 17.75 31.63
CA THR A 114 5.47 17.11 31.78
C THR A 114 5.42 15.77 32.53
N ARG A 115 4.31 15.45 33.22
CA ARG A 115 4.15 14.16 33.90
C ARG A 115 3.85 13.04 32.90
N ASP A 116 4.31 11.84 33.23
CA ASP A 116 4.16 10.64 32.41
C ASP A 116 4.64 10.84 30.96
N LEU A 117 3.97 10.20 29.99
CA LEU A 117 4.17 10.39 28.55
C LEU A 117 3.36 11.59 27.99
N GLY A 118 3.07 12.61 28.81
CA GLY A 118 2.18 13.72 28.45
C GLY A 118 2.67 14.53 27.23
N VAL A 119 3.94 14.92 27.22
CA VAL A 119 4.57 15.60 26.08
C VAL A 119 4.54 14.73 24.82
N TYR A 120 4.89 13.45 24.96
CA TYR A 120 4.85 12.48 23.85
C TYR A 120 3.44 12.39 23.25
N LYS A 121 2.42 12.14 24.09
CA LYS A 121 1.01 12.06 23.64
C LYS A 121 0.52 13.36 23.01
N GLY A 122 0.91 14.51 23.56
CA GLY A 122 0.58 15.81 23.01
C GLY A 122 1.14 16.01 21.60
N LEU A 123 2.44 15.72 21.40
CA LEU A 123 3.08 15.82 20.10
C LEU A 123 2.54 14.80 19.09
N MET A 124 2.27 13.58 19.53
CA MET A 124 1.70 12.54 18.66
C MET A 124 0.30 12.91 18.17
N ARG A 125 -0.55 13.52 19.01
CA ARG A 125 -1.87 14.03 18.60
C ARG A 125 -1.79 15.18 17.62
N ILE A 126 -0.79 16.05 17.76
CA ILE A 126 -0.54 17.12 16.78
C ILE A 126 -0.12 16.51 15.44
N CYS A 127 0.76 15.51 15.45
CA CYS A 127 1.12 14.78 14.23
C CYS A 127 -0.10 14.07 13.61
N GLU A 128 -0.94 13.42 14.43
CA GLU A 128 -2.17 12.76 14.00
C GLU A 128 -3.09 13.70 13.22
N SER A 129 -3.41 14.87 13.79
CA SER A 129 -4.29 15.84 13.14
C SER A 129 -3.61 16.53 11.97
N HIS A 130 -2.35 16.94 12.10
CA HIS A 130 -1.68 17.76 11.10
C HIS A 130 -1.33 17.01 9.83
N LEU A 131 -0.92 15.74 9.97
CA LEU A 131 -0.48 14.88 8.88
C LEU A 131 -1.56 13.87 8.47
N GLU A 132 -2.75 13.95 9.08
CA GLU A 132 -3.88 13.05 8.81
C GLU A 132 -3.49 11.58 8.98
N LEU A 133 -2.80 11.28 10.07
CA LEU A 133 -2.30 9.94 10.37
C LEU A 133 -3.32 9.15 11.21
N ALA A 134 -3.17 7.84 11.19
CA ALA A 134 -3.88 6.92 12.06
C ALA A 134 -2.94 5.83 12.57
N SER A 135 -3.36 5.17 13.64
CA SER A 135 -2.62 4.12 14.31
C SER A 135 -3.31 2.76 14.16
N THR A 136 -2.55 1.72 13.78
CA THR A 136 -2.96 0.31 13.79
C THR A 136 -2.05 -0.48 14.69
N LEU A 137 -2.59 -1.15 15.71
CA LEU A 137 -1.87 -2.10 16.54
C LEU A 137 -2.00 -3.50 15.94
N VAL A 138 -0.90 -4.04 15.41
CA VAL A 138 -0.82 -5.43 14.96
C VAL A 138 -0.63 -6.33 16.17
N GLN A 139 -1.63 -7.16 16.44
CA GLN A 139 -1.69 -8.08 17.57
C GLN A 139 -1.30 -9.50 17.15
N ASP A 140 -1.06 -10.35 18.13
CA ASP A 140 -0.89 -11.79 17.96
C ASP A 140 0.34 -12.20 17.11
N ILE A 141 1.41 -11.41 17.16
CA ILE A 141 2.64 -11.67 16.39
C ILE A 141 3.40 -12.86 17.00
N PRO A 142 3.64 -13.95 16.25
CA PRO A 142 4.37 -15.12 16.76
C PRO A 142 5.88 -14.84 16.79
N MET A 143 6.50 -14.92 17.98
CA MET A 143 7.96 -14.83 18.15
C MET A 143 8.57 -16.21 18.41
N LYS A 144 9.70 -16.51 17.74
CA LYS A 144 10.37 -17.83 17.77
C LYS A 144 10.73 -18.37 19.15
N GLU A 145 10.96 -17.51 20.14
CA GLU A 145 11.47 -17.91 21.46
C GLU A 145 10.37 -18.46 22.40
N GLU A 146 9.11 -18.02 22.21
CA GLU A 146 7.99 -18.44 23.07
C GLU A 146 7.31 -19.73 22.57
N ALA A 147 7.59 -20.16 21.34
CA ALA A 147 7.09 -21.44 20.82
C ALA A 147 7.77 -22.67 21.49
N ASN A 148 8.91 -22.48 22.14
CA ASN A 148 9.71 -23.55 22.76
C ASN A 148 9.64 -23.59 24.29
N THR A 149 9.00 -22.61 24.93
CA THR A 149 8.84 -22.56 26.39
C THR A 149 7.37 -22.82 26.75
N LYS A 150 7.09 -23.75 27.67
CA LYS A 150 5.75 -24.00 28.23
C LYS A 150 5.27 -22.85 29.14
N SER A 151 5.71 -21.64 28.85
CA SER A 151 5.41 -20.40 29.58
C SER A 151 4.44 -19.63 28.70
N SER A 152 3.36 -19.11 29.28
CA SER A 152 2.33 -18.34 28.56
C SER A 152 2.97 -17.28 27.65
N SER A 153 2.88 -17.48 26.34
CA SER A 153 3.39 -16.55 25.33
C SER A 153 2.72 -15.19 25.51
N SER A 154 3.46 -14.15 25.90
CA SER A 154 2.92 -12.80 25.89
C SER A 154 2.81 -12.36 24.44
N MET A 155 1.59 -12.35 23.89
CA MET A 155 1.35 -11.90 22.52
C MET A 155 1.76 -10.43 22.40
N TYR A 156 2.75 -10.16 21.55
CA TYR A 156 3.27 -8.81 21.35
C TYR A 156 2.39 -8.03 20.37
N GLY A 157 2.14 -6.77 20.71
CA GLY A 157 1.52 -5.79 19.83
C GLY A 157 2.57 -4.85 19.24
N VAL A 158 2.54 -4.60 17.93
CA VAL A 158 3.37 -3.58 17.28
C VAL A 158 2.48 -2.50 16.69
N GLU A 159 2.70 -1.26 17.11
CA GLU A 159 1.93 -0.10 16.64
C GLU A 159 2.55 0.47 15.36
N LEU A 160 1.69 0.58 14.34
CA LEU A 160 1.98 1.10 13.02
C LEU A 160 1.30 2.45 12.84
N ILE A 161 2.03 3.42 12.31
CA ILE A 161 1.56 4.75 11.96
C ILE A 161 1.52 4.85 10.44
N HIS A 162 0.39 5.31 9.89
CA HIS A 162 0.18 5.45 8.45
C HIS A 162 -0.90 6.50 8.17
N SER A 163 -1.19 6.79 6.90
CA SER A 163 -2.31 7.66 6.53
C SER A 163 -3.64 7.14 7.10
N LYS A 164 -4.51 8.04 7.57
CA LYS A 164 -5.88 7.72 8.00
C LYS A 164 -6.73 7.06 6.92
N GLU A 165 -6.35 7.27 5.65
CA GLU A 165 -7.06 6.69 4.50
C GLU A 165 -7.09 5.16 4.53
N VAL A 166 -6.09 4.51 5.15
CA VAL A 166 -6.02 3.06 5.34
C VAL A 166 -7.29 2.53 6.02
N HIS A 167 -7.85 3.28 6.98
CA HIS A 167 -9.02 2.85 7.75
C HIS A 167 -10.36 3.16 7.06
N GLN A 168 -10.37 3.84 5.90
CA GLN A 168 -11.61 4.18 5.20
C GLN A 168 -12.43 2.95 4.82
N THR A 169 -11.77 1.86 4.42
CA THR A 169 -12.47 0.61 4.10
C THR A 169 -13.16 0.03 5.33
N LEU A 170 -12.48 -0.02 6.47
CA LEU A 170 -13.08 -0.46 7.74
C LEU A 170 -14.22 0.46 8.20
N HIS A 171 -14.08 1.78 8.00
CA HIS A 171 -15.11 2.76 8.31
C HIS A 171 -16.36 2.53 7.44
N LYS A 172 -16.20 2.37 6.13
CA LYS A 172 -17.29 2.09 5.17
C LYS A 172 -18.01 0.77 5.48
N LEU A 173 -17.29 -0.22 5.98
CA LEU A 173 -17.85 -1.49 6.45
C LEU A 173 -18.48 -1.39 7.84
N GLY A 174 -18.38 -0.23 8.51
CA GLY A 174 -18.91 -0.06 9.85
C GLY A 174 -18.16 -0.81 10.95
N LEU A 175 -17.00 -1.38 10.64
CA LEU A 175 -16.22 -2.19 11.59
C LEU A 175 -15.22 -1.37 12.41
N LEU A 176 -14.90 -0.16 11.97
CA LEU A 176 -13.84 0.66 12.56
C LEU A 176 -14.05 0.90 14.07
N GLU A 177 -15.27 1.29 14.47
CA GLU A 177 -15.57 1.60 15.87
C GLU A 177 -15.36 0.42 16.83
N ALA A 178 -15.68 -0.79 16.37
CA ALA A 178 -15.54 -2.01 17.15
C ALA A 178 -14.08 -2.50 17.26
N LEU A 179 -13.20 -2.00 16.39
CA LEU A 179 -11.77 -2.37 16.35
C LEU A 179 -10.89 -1.40 17.12
N TYR A 180 -11.40 -0.25 17.54
CA TYR A 180 -10.61 0.66 18.34
C TYR A 180 -10.25 0.03 19.69
N LEU A 181 -9.04 0.31 20.14
CA LEU A 181 -8.54 -0.14 21.43
C LEU A 181 -8.44 1.03 22.38
N ASN A 182 -8.70 0.78 23.66
CA ASN A 182 -8.26 1.65 24.74
C ASN A 182 -6.75 1.42 24.94
N SER A 183 -5.94 1.95 24.02
CA SER A 183 -4.48 1.80 24.04
C SER A 183 -3.84 2.94 24.83
N GLY A 184 -2.68 2.67 25.44
CA GLY A 184 -1.80 3.70 25.99
C GLY A 184 -1.06 4.54 24.93
N SER A 185 -1.51 4.47 23.67
CA SER A 185 -0.87 5.08 22.49
C SER A 185 -0.72 6.59 22.62
N GLY A 186 0.20 7.14 21.82
CA GLY A 186 0.31 8.56 21.53
C GLY A 186 -0.89 9.13 20.74
N PHE A 187 -1.57 8.29 19.97
CA PHE A 187 -2.72 8.67 19.14
C PHE A 187 -4.02 8.74 19.94
N SER A 188 -5.03 9.41 19.37
CA SER A 188 -6.37 9.48 19.95
C SER A 188 -7.00 8.10 20.12
N ARG A 189 -6.86 7.24 19.11
CA ARG A 189 -7.34 5.85 19.08
C ARG A 189 -6.45 5.00 18.16
N SER A 190 -6.29 3.73 18.50
CA SER A 190 -5.56 2.75 17.68
C SER A 190 -6.48 1.61 17.28
N VAL A 191 -6.42 1.18 16.02
CA VAL A 191 -7.20 0.03 15.51
C VAL A 191 -6.44 -1.27 15.81
N GLY A 192 -7.05 -2.18 16.55
CA GLY A 192 -6.52 -3.53 16.80
C GLY A 192 -6.80 -4.46 15.63
N ILE A 193 -5.75 -5.04 15.06
CA ILE A 193 -5.86 -5.99 13.94
C ILE A 193 -4.92 -7.17 14.21
N LYS A 194 -5.36 -8.38 13.89
CA LYS A 194 -4.62 -9.60 14.18
C LYS A 194 -3.70 -10.02 13.05
N TRP A 195 -2.53 -10.50 13.44
CA TRP A 195 -1.61 -11.22 12.57
C TRP A 195 -2.24 -12.53 12.05
N VAL A 196 -2.11 -12.78 10.75
CA VAL A 196 -2.41 -14.08 10.15
C VAL A 196 -1.10 -14.75 9.75
N THR A 197 -0.86 -15.95 10.29
CA THR A 197 0.34 -16.74 10.00
C THR A 197 0.45 -17.05 8.50
N PRO A 198 1.49 -16.53 7.80
CA PRO A 198 1.64 -16.76 6.37
C PRO A 198 1.83 -18.24 6.06
N LYS A 199 1.11 -18.76 5.06
CA LYS A 199 1.31 -20.10 4.51
C LYS A 199 2.34 -20.04 3.38
N ALA A 200 3.04 -21.14 3.13
CA ALA A 200 4.06 -21.20 2.07
C ALA A 200 3.52 -20.86 0.66
N VAL A 201 2.23 -21.10 0.43
CA VAL A 201 1.55 -20.79 -0.84
C VAL A 201 1.16 -19.31 -0.99
N ASP A 202 1.13 -18.55 0.11
CA ASP A 202 0.65 -17.15 0.08
C ASP A 202 1.58 -16.23 -0.71
N SER A 203 2.87 -16.57 -0.80
CA SER A 203 3.86 -15.81 -1.61
C SER A 203 3.63 -15.93 -3.12
N LEU A 204 2.83 -16.90 -3.57
CA LEU A 204 2.51 -17.13 -4.98
C LEU A 204 1.19 -16.48 -5.40
N LEU A 205 0.44 -15.88 -4.47
CA LEU A 205 -0.88 -15.33 -4.71
C LEU A 205 -0.80 -13.82 -4.95
N TYR A 206 -1.29 -13.37 -6.09
CA TYR A 206 -1.61 -11.97 -6.31
C TYR A 206 -2.84 -11.60 -5.47
N ARG A 207 -2.69 -10.63 -4.56
CA ARG A 207 -3.78 -10.09 -3.76
C ARG A 207 -4.27 -8.80 -4.41
N PHE A 208 -5.57 -8.66 -4.60
CA PHE A 208 -6.15 -7.43 -5.14
C PHE A 208 -6.21 -6.36 -4.03
N THR A 209 -5.48 -5.27 -4.23
CA THR A 209 -5.37 -4.16 -3.29
C THR A 209 -5.98 -2.90 -3.90
N THR A 210 -6.73 -2.13 -3.10
CA THR A 210 -7.33 -0.87 -3.58
C THR A 210 -6.37 0.30 -3.45
N CYS A 211 -5.46 0.24 -2.49
CA CYS A 211 -4.47 1.27 -2.20
C CYS A 211 -3.34 0.72 -1.32
N ALA A 212 -2.21 1.43 -1.30
CA ALA A 212 -1.04 1.10 -0.51
C ALA A 212 -0.43 2.38 0.09
N PHE A 213 -0.11 2.34 1.38
CA PHE A 213 0.43 3.49 2.10
C PHE A 213 1.70 3.11 2.84
N ARG A 214 2.65 4.04 2.92
CA ARG A 214 3.85 3.86 3.74
C ARG A 214 3.49 3.72 5.21
N VAL A 215 4.30 2.95 5.93
CA VAL A 215 4.13 2.72 7.36
C VAL A 215 5.39 3.12 8.11
N THR A 216 5.19 3.68 9.30
CA THR A 216 6.24 3.94 10.29
C THR A 216 5.91 3.18 11.56
N LEU A 217 6.92 2.60 12.21
CA LEU A 217 6.77 1.97 13.51
C LEU A 217 6.70 3.07 14.59
N ALA A 218 5.71 3.00 15.49
CA ALA A 218 5.58 3.99 16.57
C ALA A 218 6.75 3.92 17.57
N ASP A 219 7.25 2.71 17.83
CA ASP A 219 8.45 2.46 18.63
C ASP A 219 9.40 1.54 17.85
N PRO A 220 10.32 2.09 17.04
CA PRO A 220 11.26 1.31 16.25
C PRO A 220 12.35 0.63 17.11
N GLY A 221 12.55 1.07 18.35
CA GLY A 221 13.52 0.48 19.27
C GLY A 221 13.02 -0.77 19.98
N ASN A 222 11.69 -0.94 20.07
CA ASN A 222 11.08 -2.12 20.64
C ASN A 222 11.47 -3.39 19.86
N ARG A 223 11.87 -4.42 20.61
CA ARG A 223 12.20 -5.76 20.09
C ARG A 223 11.15 -6.31 19.15
N ALA A 224 9.87 -6.22 19.50
CA ALA A 224 8.77 -6.71 18.66
C ALA A 224 8.71 -5.98 17.31
N SER A 225 8.91 -4.66 17.32
CA SER A 225 8.95 -3.82 16.12
C SER A 225 10.16 -4.15 15.24
N VAL A 226 11.33 -4.40 15.84
CA VAL A 226 12.54 -4.83 15.11
C VAL A 226 12.30 -6.19 14.44
N CYS A 227 11.72 -7.15 15.16
CA CYS A 227 11.43 -8.46 14.59
C CYS A 227 10.40 -8.37 13.44
N LEU A 228 9.33 -7.59 13.62
CA LEU A 228 8.33 -7.36 12.57
C LEU A 228 8.95 -6.71 11.33
N SER A 229 9.70 -5.61 11.50
CA SER A 229 10.31 -4.90 10.38
C SER A 229 11.33 -5.76 9.65
N GLN A 230 12.19 -6.51 10.34
CA GLN A 230 13.12 -7.44 9.70
C GLN A 230 12.41 -8.56 8.95
N PHE A 231 11.31 -9.09 9.50
CA PHE A 231 10.51 -10.10 8.83
C PHE A 231 9.95 -9.58 7.50
N VAL A 232 9.34 -8.38 7.53
CA VAL A 232 8.72 -7.77 6.36
C VAL A 232 9.76 -7.32 5.34
N LEU A 233 10.76 -6.54 5.77
CA LEU A 233 11.86 -6.06 4.92
C LEU A 233 12.73 -7.20 4.37
N GLY A 234 12.72 -8.37 5.00
CA GLY A 234 13.31 -9.61 4.48
C GLY A 234 12.55 -10.23 3.31
N GLY A 235 11.54 -9.55 2.77
CA GLY A 235 10.76 -9.98 1.60
C GLY A 235 9.54 -10.85 1.92
N ARG A 236 9.21 -11.03 3.20
CA ARG A 236 7.99 -11.74 3.60
C ARG A 236 6.83 -10.76 3.76
N SER A 237 5.63 -11.23 3.48
CA SER A 237 4.41 -10.42 3.64
C SER A 237 3.54 -11.00 4.73
N VAL A 238 2.77 -10.13 5.38
CA VAL A 238 1.94 -10.46 6.53
C VAL A 238 0.51 -10.05 6.22
N VAL A 239 -0.40 -11.02 6.25
CA VAL A 239 -1.82 -10.74 6.13
C VAL A 239 -2.37 -10.37 7.50
N LEU A 240 -3.29 -9.42 7.52
CA LEU A 240 -3.83 -8.81 8.72
C LEU A 240 -5.37 -8.86 8.67
N ALA A 241 -5.99 -9.40 9.73
CA ALA A 241 -7.42 -9.69 9.77
C ALA A 241 -8.12 -9.10 11.01
N HIS A 242 -9.38 -8.69 10.84
CA HIS A 242 -10.16 -8.06 11.92
C HIS A 242 -10.73 -9.06 12.95
N GLY A 243 -10.77 -10.36 12.61
CA GLY A 243 -11.09 -11.43 13.56
C GLY A 243 -12.54 -11.52 14.06
N PHE A 244 -13.49 -10.79 13.47
CA PHE A 244 -14.93 -10.93 13.76
C PHE A 244 -15.54 -12.05 12.92
N ASP A 245 -16.47 -12.81 13.50
CA ASP A 245 -17.31 -13.77 12.81
C ASP A 245 -18.55 -13.11 12.18
N ASP A 246 -19.18 -13.79 11.22
CA ASP A 246 -20.32 -13.26 10.44
C ASP A 246 -21.50 -12.85 11.33
N GLU A 247 -21.74 -13.56 12.44
CA GLU A 247 -22.79 -13.23 13.39
C GLU A 247 -22.51 -11.90 14.10
N THR A 248 -21.26 -11.66 14.53
CA THR A 248 -20.83 -10.40 15.12
C THR A 248 -20.90 -9.26 14.12
N ILE A 249 -20.46 -9.47 12.88
CA ILE A 249 -20.56 -8.46 11.81
C ILE A 249 -22.04 -8.09 11.58
N ASN A 250 -22.92 -9.08 11.45
CA ASN A 250 -24.34 -8.85 11.23
C ASN A 250 -25.00 -8.13 12.42
N CYS A 251 -24.56 -8.41 13.65
CA CYS A 251 -25.03 -7.71 14.84
C CYS A 251 -24.57 -6.25 14.85
N LEU A 252 -23.29 -5.99 14.58
CA LEU A 252 -22.70 -4.65 14.50
C LEU A 252 -23.37 -3.80 13.41
N MET A 253 -23.68 -4.40 12.26
CA MET A 253 -24.36 -3.72 11.15
C MET A 253 -25.79 -3.28 11.48
N LYS A 254 -26.46 -3.96 12.42
CA LYS A 254 -27.81 -3.57 12.89
C LYS A 254 -27.80 -2.43 13.89
N LEU A 255 -26.66 -2.13 14.50
CA LEU A 255 -26.52 -1.04 15.47
C LEU A 255 -26.17 0.28 14.76
N PRO A 256 -26.77 1.42 15.19
CA PRO A 256 -26.34 2.73 14.72
C PRO A 256 -24.90 3.00 15.18
N PRO A 257 -24.09 3.77 14.41
CA PRO A 257 -22.65 3.90 14.65
C PRO A 257 -22.27 4.34 16.06
N ASN A 258 -23.09 5.21 16.66
CA ASN A 258 -22.93 5.76 18.02
C ASN A 258 -23.29 4.77 19.15
N MET A 259 -23.86 3.60 18.85
CA MET A 259 -24.18 2.55 19.83
C MET A 259 -23.29 1.31 19.67
N ARG A 260 -22.28 1.33 18.79
CA ARG A 260 -21.36 0.21 18.64
C ARG A 260 -20.37 0.19 19.81
N PRO A 261 -20.17 -0.96 20.47
CA PRO A 261 -19.25 -1.05 21.60
C PRO A 261 -17.83 -0.76 21.14
N LEU A 262 -17.10 0.04 21.93
CA LEU A 262 -15.70 0.41 21.70
C LEU A 262 -14.75 -0.79 21.70
N GLN A 263 -15.20 -1.94 22.17
CA GLN A 263 -14.46 -3.19 22.16
C GLN A 263 -15.44 -4.37 22.26
N MET A 264 -15.41 -5.28 21.29
CA MET A 264 -16.05 -6.59 21.47
C MET A 264 -14.99 -7.60 21.91
N MET A 265 -15.13 -8.13 23.12
CA MET A 265 -14.40 -9.32 23.53
C MET A 265 -14.81 -10.45 22.57
N PRO A 266 -13.88 -11.16 21.93
CA PRO A 266 -14.24 -12.42 21.28
C PRO A 266 -14.85 -13.30 22.36
N LYS A 267 -16.07 -13.80 22.14
CA LYS A 267 -16.61 -14.87 22.98
C LYS A 267 -15.54 -15.97 23.00
N THR A 268 -15.23 -16.48 24.19
CA THR A 268 -14.44 -17.70 24.37
C THR A 268 -14.83 -18.70 23.28
N PRO A 269 -13.87 -19.42 22.66
CA PRO A 269 -14.23 -20.47 21.72
C PRO A 269 -15.27 -21.36 22.40
N PRO A 270 -16.33 -21.82 21.71
CA PRO A 270 -17.26 -22.74 22.33
C PRO A 270 -16.43 -23.92 22.82
N SER A 271 -16.36 -24.09 24.14
CA SER A 271 -15.93 -25.34 24.75
C SER A 271 -16.69 -26.44 24.02
N GLU A 272 -15.97 -27.46 23.55
CA GLU A 272 -16.50 -28.63 22.85
C GLU A 272 -17.81 -29.13 23.48
N ALA A 273 -18.93 -28.56 23.04
CA ALA A 273 -20.24 -29.07 23.35
C ALA A 273 -20.52 -30.06 22.24
N CYS A 274 -20.20 -31.33 22.52
CA CYS A 274 -20.68 -32.47 21.75
C CYS A 274 -22.21 -32.40 21.69
N VAL A 275 -22.75 -31.90 20.58
CA VAL A 275 -24.17 -32.07 20.26
C VAL A 275 -24.29 -33.47 19.66
N LEU A 276 -24.67 -34.43 20.49
CA LEU A 276 -25.12 -35.75 20.05
C LEU A 276 -26.55 -35.60 19.50
N ASP A 277 -26.82 -36.16 18.33
CA ASP A 277 -28.20 -36.40 17.89
C ASP A 277 -28.79 -37.64 18.61
N GLU A 278 -30.12 -37.80 18.53
CA GLU A 278 -30.88 -38.87 19.18
C GLU A 278 -30.54 -40.29 18.68
N THR A 279 -29.55 -40.46 17.80
CA THR A 279 -29.12 -41.77 17.28
C THR A 279 -27.64 -42.09 17.47
N GLY A 280 -26.88 -41.22 18.16
CA GLY A 280 -25.55 -41.56 18.68
C GLY A 280 -24.49 -41.87 17.62
N ARG A 281 -24.53 -41.23 16.43
CA ARG A 281 -23.47 -41.36 15.42
C ARG A 281 -22.76 -40.04 15.14
N ASN A 282 -21.42 -40.11 15.08
CA ASN A 282 -20.56 -38.99 14.72
C ASN A 282 -20.72 -38.61 13.24
N CYS A 283 -21.19 -37.39 12.99
CA CYS A 283 -21.33 -36.81 11.66
C CYS A 283 -20.08 -35.97 11.31
N ILE A 284 -18.97 -36.62 10.92
CA ILE A 284 -17.98 -35.99 10.03
C ILE A 284 -18.11 -36.69 8.69
N LYS A 285 -18.92 -36.11 7.81
CA LYS A 285 -18.92 -36.24 6.33
C LYS A 285 -20.19 -35.57 5.82
N ASP A 286 -20.08 -34.28 5.51
CA ASP A 286 -20.37 -33.75 4.18
C ASP A 286 -20.35 -32.22 4.21
N ASN A 287 -19.56 -31.68 3.28
CA ASN A 287 -19.17 -30.30 3.15
C ASN A 287 -20.30 -29.45 2.53
N PRO A 288 -20.80 -28.38 3.17
CA PRO A 288 -21.51 -27.34 2.46
C PRO A 288 -20.50 -26.25 2.03
N LYS A 289 -20.15 -26.30 0.74
CA LYS A 289 -19.66 -25.20 -0.12
C LYS A 289 -19.08 -23.96 0.61
N SER A 290 -17.77 -23.85 0.53
CA SER A 290 -16.90 -22.71 0.87
C SER A 290 -17.48 -21.31 0.58
N CYS A 291 -18.12 -20.69 1.57
CA CYS A 291 -17.95 -19.26 1.79
C CYS A 291 -16.61 -19.10 2.49
N VAL A 292 -15.54 -18.80 1.73
CA VAL A 292 -14.26 -18.41 2.32
C VAL A 292 -14.50 -17.12 3.10
N GLN A 293 -14.59 -17.23 4.43
CA GLN A 293 -14.71 -16.10 5.34
C GLN A 293 -13.47 -15.21 5.17
N ASN A 294 -13.63 -14.09 4.46
CA ASN A 294 -12.51 -13.24 4.05
C ASN A 294 -12.37 -12.08 5.03
N ASN A 295 -11.97 -12.41 6.26
CA ASN A 295 -11.75 -11.43 7.34
C ASN A 295 -10.42 -10.66 7.17
N GLU A 296 -9.68 -10.95 6.10
CA GLU A 296 -8.42 -10.31 5.71
C GLU A 296 -8.71 -8.90 5.17
N VAL A 297 -8.12 -7.89 5.81
CA VAL A 297 -8.35 -6.48 5.46
C VAL A 297 -7.09 -5.81 4.98
N PHE A 298 -5.94 -6.14 5.57
CA PHE A 298 -4.68 -5.50 5.21
C PHE A 298 -3.61 -6.54 4.85
N LEU A 299 -2.63 -6.09 4.06
CA LEU A 299 -1.40 -6.81 3.78
C LEU A 299 -0.23 -5.89 4.07
N LEU A 300 0.59 -6.25 5.06
CA LEU A 300 1.83 -5.57 5.37
C LEU A 300 2.97 -6.23 4.58
N THR A 301 3.61 -5.46 3.70
CA THR A 301 4.67 -5.95 2.80
C THR A 301 5.72 -4.87 2.56
N SER A 302 6.88 -5.22 2.02
CA SER A 302 7.90 -4.25 1.63
C SER A 302 8.01 -4.13 0.12
N HIS A 303 8.21 -2.89 -0.34
CA HIS A 303 8.62 -2.59 -1.72
C HIS A 303 10.03 -2.02 -1.65
N GLY A 304 11.03 -2.86 -1.95
CA GLY A 304 12.44 -2.54 -1.68
C GLY A 304 12.69 -2.44 -0.17
N SER A 305 13.28 -1.33 0.27
CA SER A 305 13.63 -1.05 1.67
C SER A 305 12.54 -0.33 2.47
N ILE A 306 11.34 -0.16 1.91
CA ILE A 306 10.25 0.60 2.53
C ILE A 306 9.06 -0.31 2.80
N MET A 307 8.50 -0.22 4.00
CA MET A 307 7.30 -0.95 4.40
C MET A 307 6.02 -0.22 3.96
N TYR A 308 5.05 -1.00 3.49
CA TYR A 308 3.73 -0.54 3.08
C TYR A 308 2.63 -1.38 3.70
N ILE A 309 1.54 -0.73 4.10
CA ILE A 309 0.27 -1.37 4.40
C ILE A 309 -0.64 -1.24 3.18
N HIS A 310 -1.05 -2.38 2.64
CA HIS A 310 -1.97 -2.47 1.51
C HIS A 310 -3.37 -2.74 2.03
N VAL A 311 -4.35 -2.03 1.50
CA VAL A 311 -5.77 -2.27 1.80
C VAL A 311 -6.29 -3.30 0.81
N LEU A 312 -6.67 -4.46 1.32
CA LEU A 312 -7.23 -5.55 0.52
C LEU A 312 -8.65 -5.20 0.08
N ALA A 313 -8.98 -5.57 -1.15
CA ALA A 313 -10.33 -5.44 -1.67
C ALA A 313 -11.26 -6.59 -1.23
N ASN A 314 -10.71 -7.61 -0.56
CA ASN A 314 -11.42 -8.80 -0.08
C ASN A 314 -12.75 -8.51 0.65
N PRO A 315 -12.88 -7.45 1.47
CA PRO A 315 -14.14 -7.15 2.14
C PRO A 315 -15.28 -6.72 1.19
N PHE A 316 -14.97 -6.35 -0.05
CA PHE A 316 -15.99 -5.97 -1.04
C PHE A 316 -16.43 -7.20 -1.84
N LYS A 317 -17.71 -7.58 -1.72
CA LYS A 317 -18.28 -8.78 -2.35
C LYS A 317 -18.14 -8.83 -3.89
N LEU A 318 -17.93 -7.67 -4.54
CA LEU A 318 -17.71 -7.58 -5.98
C LEU A 318 -16.32 -8.09 -6.42
N CYS A 319 -15.37 -8.21 -5.49
CA CYS A 319 -14.01 -8.66 -5.77
C CYS A 319 -13.84 -10.19 -5.72
N HIS A 320 -14.92 -10.94 -5.43
CA HIS A 320 -14.95 -12.40 -5.51
C HIS A 320 -15.11 -12.95 -6.93
N ILE A 321 -15.06 -12.09 -7.96
CA ILE A 321 -14.63 -12.58 -9.27
C ILE A 321 -13.17 -12.98 -9.07
N SER A 322 -12.96 -14.27 -8.81
CA SER A 322 -11.66 -14.93 -8.73
C SER A 322 -10.64 -14.19 -9.61
N PRO A 323 -9.42 -13.86 -9.11
CA PRO A 323 -8.41 -13.13 -9.90
C PRO A 323 -8.04 -13.84 -11.21
N VAL A 324 -8.52 -15.07 -11.38
CA VAL A 324 -8.66 -15.72 -12.66
C VAL A 324 -10.10 -16.17 -12.70
N ALA A 325 -10.96 -15.46 -13.45
CA ALA A 325 -11.95 -16.20 -14.21
C ALA A 325 -11.11 -17.15 -15.07
N LEU A 326 -10.83 -18.34 -14.55
CA LEU A 326 -10.54 -19.48 -15.40
C LEU A 326 -11.71 -19.42 -16.35
N VAL A 327 -11.40 -19.05 -17.60
CA VAL A 327 -12.30 -19.01 -18.74
C VAL A 327 -13.48 -19.90 -18.39
N PRO A 328 -14.71 -19.35 -18.20
CA PRO A 328 -15.83 -20.23 -17.89
C PRO A 328 -15.74 -21.30 -18.94
N SER A 329 -15.63 -22.57 -18.55
CA SER A 329 -15.43 -23.66 -19.52
C SER A 329 -16.58 -23.72 -20.55
N SER A 330 -17.62 -22.91 -20.34
CA SER A 330 -18.77 -22.63 -21.20
C SER A 330 -18.67 -21.37 -22.10
N VAL A 331 -17.60 -20.57 -22.05
CA VAL A 331 -17.39 -19.36 -22.90
C VAL A 331 -16.03 -19.43 -23.62
N ALA A 332 -15.59 -20.63 -23.99
CA ALA A 332 -14.75 -20.72 -25.18
C ALA A 332 -15.57 -20.11 -26.33
N ALA A 333 -15.00 -19.14 -27.05
CA ALA A 333 -15.59 -18.68 -28.30
C ALA A 333 -15.99 -19.91 -29.13
N PRO A 334 -17.19 -19.97 -29.73
CA PRO A 334 -17.65 -21.17 -30.43
C PRO A 334 -16.59 -21.61 -31.45
N GLY A 335 -15.94 -22.75 -31.18
CA GLY A 335 -14.86 -23.32 -32.01
C GLY A 335 -13.45 -23.38 -31.38
N LEU A 336 -13.18 -22.71 -30.25
CA LEU A 336 -11.84 -22.74 -29.64
C LEU A 336 -11.64 -23.96 -28.74
N LYS A 337 -10.81 -24.92 -29.17
CA LYS A 337 -10.38 -26.05 -28.33
C LYS A 337 -9.24 -25.62 -27.42
N VAL A 338 -9.52 -25.49 -26.12
CA VAL A 338 -8.53 -25.05 -25.11
C VAL A 338 -7.25 -25.91 -25.13
N ASP A 339 -7.37 -27.21 -25.40
CA ASP A 339 -6.24 -28.14 -25.44
C ASP A 339 -5.26 -27.89 -26.59
N THR A 340 -5.67 -27.15 -27.62
CA THR A 340 -4.81 -26.79 -28.76
C THR A 340 -3.97 -25.54 -28.50
N LEU A 341 -4.22 -24.82 -27.40
CA LEU A 341 -3.53 -23.57 -27.10
C LEU A 341 -2.07 -23.80 -26.74
N GLN A 342 -1.19 -23.04 -27.39
CA GLN A 342 0.26 -23.18 -27.24
C GLN A 342 0.81 -22.36 -26.07
N VAL A 343 0.26 -22.52 -24.86
CA VAL A 343 0.59 -21.70 -23.67
C VAL A 343 2.09 -21.71 -23.34
N LYS A 344 2.77 -22.86 -23.50
CA LYS A 344 4.21 -22.98 -23.27
C LYS A 344 5.02 -22.15 -24.27
N GLN A 345 4.66 -22.19 -25.55
CA GLN A 345 5.35 -21.42 -26.59
C GLN A 345 5.07 -19.93 -26.44
N PHE A 346 3.82 -19.55 -26.13
CA PHE A 346 3.47 -18.17 -25.80
C PHE A 346 4.30 -17.62 -24.63
N SER A 347 4.45 -18.41 -23.56
CA SER A 347 5.29 -18.03 -22.42
C SER A 347 6.76 -17.87 -22.81
N LYS A 348 7.32 -18.83 -23.58
CA LYS A 348 8.72 -18.82 -24.02
C LYS A 348 9.04 -17.65 -24.95
N HIS A 349 8.24 -17.45 -26.00
CA HIS A 349 8.56 -16.55 -27.11
C HIS A 349 7.98 -15.14 -26.94
N MET A 350 6.92 -14.96 -26.15
CA MET A 350 6.30 -13.65 -25.90
C MET A 350 6.54 -13.20 -24.46
N LEU A 351 6.00 -13.89 -23.45
CA LEU A 351 6.02 -13.39 -22.07
C LEU A 351 7.43 -13.21 -21.50
N ASN A 352 8.33 -14.17 -21.74
CA ASN A 352 9.69 -14.10 -21.20
C ASN A 352 10.56 -13.07 -21.92
N VAL A 353 10.36 -12.89 -23.23
CA VAL A 353 11.12 -11.92 -24.03
C VAL A 353 10.63 -10.50 -23.79
N ALA A 354 9.32 -10.30 -23.65
CA ALA A 354 8.70 -9.00 -23.46
C ALA A 354 8.64 -8.54 -21.98
N ARG A 355 9.40 -9.17 -21.08
CA ARG A 355 9.45 -8.74 -19.67
C ARG A 355 10.01 -7.32 -19.59
N LEU A 356 9.26 -6.45 -18.91
CA LEU A 356 9.69 -5.07 -18.69
C LEU A 356 10.77 -5.03 -17.60
N ALA A 357 11.76 -4.16 -17.82
CA ALA A 357 12.74 -3.77 -16.82
C ALA A 357 12.68 -2.25 -16.62
N PRO A 358 12.91 -1.73 -15.41
CA PRO A 358 13.01 -0.30 -15.18
C PRO A 358 14.13 0.31 -16.03
N ALA A 359 13.81 1.36 -16.79
CA ALA A 359 14.80 2.17 -17.46
C ALA A 359 15.49 3.11 -16.45
N SER A 360 16.78 3.36 -16.63
CA SER A 360 17.53 4.31 -15.81
C SER A 360 17.00 5.72 -16.03
N ALA A 361 16.61 6.41 -14.96
CA ALA A 361 16.12 7.79 -15.05
C ALA A 361 17.19 8.77 -15.57
N ASN A 362 18.48 8.41 -15.47
CA ASN A 362 19.60 9.27 -15.79
C ASN A 362 20.24 8.96 -17.16
N ALA A 363 19.72 7.98 -17.90
CA ALA A 363 20.24 7.62 -19.21
C ALA A 363 19.50 8.39 -20.31
N GLU A 364 20.25 8.85 -21.32
CA GLU A 364 19.66 9.38 -22.54
C GLU A 364 19.26 8.24 -23.48
N TYR A 365 18.00 8.24 -23.89
CA TYR A 365 17.45 7.26 -24.80
C TYR A 365 17.07 7.91 -26.12
N SER A 366 17.45 7.30 -27.25
CA SER A 366 17.02 7.73 -28.58
C SER A 366 15.50 7.62 -28.78
N GLU A 367 14.86 6.69 -28.08
CA GLU A 367 13.41 6.51 -28.04
C GLU A 367 12.95 6.20 -26.62
N LEU A 368 11.74 6.65 -26.28
CA LEU A 368 11.11 6.33 -24.99
C LEU A 368 11.08 4.80 -24.77
N PRO A 369 11.58 4.29 -23.63
CA PRO A 369 11.63 2.86 -23.33
C PRO A 369 10.28 2.15 -23.49
N GLN A 370 9.18 2.83 -23.12
CA GLN A 370 7.82 2.31 -23.31
C GLN A 370 7.48 2.05 -24.78
N LYS A 371 7.84 2.98 -25.69
CA LYS A 371 7.61 2.81 -27.14
C LYS A 371 8.45 1.68 -27.70
N ARG A 372 9.70 1.56 -27.26
CA ARG A 372 10.58 0.45 -27.65
C ARG A 372 10.01 -0.91 -27.20
N ALA A 373 9.43 -0.97 -26.00
CA ALA A 373 8.75 -2.18 -25.51
C ALA A 373 7.53 -2.55 -26.39
N PHE A 374 6.71 -1.56 -26.78
CA PHE A 374 5.59 -1.80 -27.72
C PHE A 374 6.07 -2.35 -29.07
N ARG A 375 7.15 -1.82 -29.64
CA ARG A 375 7.73 -2.35 -30.89
C ARG A 375 8.25 -3.78 -30.76
N CYS A 376 8.79 -4.14 -29.60
CA CYS A 376 9.20 -5.51 -29.31
C CYS A 376 8.01 -6.46 -29.43
N VAL A 377 6.89 -6.12 -28.76
CA VAL A 377 5.65 -6.91 -28.83
C VAL A 377 5.09 -6.93 -30.26
N ASP A 378 5.09 -5.80 -30.96
CA ASP A 378 4.67 -5.74 -32.38
C ASP A 378 5.47 -6.71 -33.26
N ARG A 379 6.81 -6.72 -33.15
CA ARG A 379 7.65 -7.65 -33.92
C ARG A 379 7.37 -9.11 -33.58
N ILE A 380 7.24 -9.45 -32.29
CA ILE A 380 6.97 -10.82 -31.83
C ILE A 380 5.59 -11.29 -32.33
N THR A 381 4.58 -10.41 -32.30
CA THR A 381 3.20 -10.77 -32.64
C THR A 381 2.91 -10.86 -34.14
N LYS A 382 3.84 -10.43 -35.02
CA LYS A 382 3.72 -10.61 -36.48
C LYS A 382 3.58 -12.07 -36.90
N TYR A 383 4.19 -12.98 -36.14
CA TYR A 383 4.03 -14.42 -36.33
C TYR A 383 3.98 -15.10 -34.97
N LEU A 384 2.77 -15.26 -34.44
CA LEU A 384 2.53 -15.91 -33.15
C LEU A 384 1.28 -16.80 -33.25
N PRO A 385 1.41 -18.01 -33.79
CA PRO A 385 0.31 -18.97 -33.84
C PRO A 385 -0.14 -19.31 -32.41
N LEU A 386 -1.44 -19.19 -32.16
CA LEU A 386 -2.03 -19.37 -30.83
C LEU A 386 -2.44 -20.84 -30.59
N THR A 387 -2.77 -21.55 -31.67
CA THR A 387 -3.15 -22.96 -31.64
C THR A 387 -2.14 -23.83 -32.38
N SER A 388 -2.02 -25.11 -32.00
CA SER A 388 -1.16 -26.09 -32.70
C SER A 388 -1.57 -26.34 -34.15
N GLU A 389 -2.79 -25.97 -34.55
CA GLU A 389 -3.28 -26.17 -35.92
C GLU A 389 -2.83 -25.04 -36.88
N GLU A 390 -2.48 -23.86 -36.34
CA GLU A 390 -2.08 -22.68 -37.11
C GLU A 390 -0.62 -22.69 -37.59
N THR A 391 0.20 -23.61 -37.07
CA THR A 391 1.60 -23.73 -37.46
C THR A 391 2.06 -25.18 -37.43
N THR A 392 2.92 -25.52 -38.38
CA THR A 392 3.67 -26.78 -38.40
C THR A 392 5.16 -26.57 -38.26
N ILE A 393 5.59 -25.30 -38.13
CA ILE A 393 7.00 -24.90 -38.21
C ILE A 393 7.58 -24.73 -36.80
N ASN A 394 6.75 -24.35 -35.81
CA ASN A 394 7.20 -24.12 -34.44
C ASN A 394 7.72 -25.38 -33.73
N ASP A 395 7.27 -26.57 -34.13
CA ASP A 395 7.68 -27.84 -33.54
C ASP A 395 8.97 -28.40 -34.16
N ILE A 396 9.53 -27.71 -35.15
CA ILE A 396 10.76 -28.11 -35.84
C ILE A 396 11.95 -27.55 -35.08
N GLU A 397 12.62 -28.39 -34.29
CA GLU A 397 13.76 -27.99 -33.46
C GLU A 397 14.86 -27.27 -34.24
N GLN A 398 15.11 -27.66 -35.49
CA GLN A 398 16.13 -27.05 -36.36
C GLN A 398 15.85 -25.58 -36.67
N LEU A 399 14.61 -25.11 -36.54
CA LEU A 399 14.22 -23.72 -36.82
C LEU A 399 14.16 -22.84 -35.56
N THR A 400 14.48 -23.39 -34.38
CA THR A 400 14.50 -22.65 -33.11
C THR A 400 15.29 -21.33 -33.18
N PRO A 401 16.50 -21.26 -33.78
CA PRO A 401 17.27 -20.01 -33.86
C PRO A 401 16.55 -18.88 -34.58
N LEU A 402 15.73 -19.21 -35.60
CA LEU A 402 14.95 -18.20 -36.34
C LEU A 402 13.90 -17.57 -35.43
N PHE A 403 13.15 -18.37 -34.68
CA PHE A 403 12.11 -17.87 -33.78
C PHE A 403 12.68 -17.08 -32.59
N GLU A 404 13.90 -17.41 -32.16
CA GLU A 404 14.59 -16.72 -31.07
C GLU A 404 15.26 -15.41 -31.48
N HIS A 405 15.56 -15.20 -32.76
CA HIS A 405 16.32 -14.02 -33.19
C HIS A 405 15.55 -13.08 -34.14
N LEU A 406 14.64 -13.58 -34.98
CA LEU A 406 14.02 -12.79 -36.05
C LEU A 406 13.18 -11.59 -35.55
N HIS A 407 12.73 -11.63 -34.30
CA HIS A 407 11.98 -10.54 -33.68
C HIS A 407 12.87 -9.44 -33.06
N LYS A 408 14.20 -9.64 -33.04
CA LYS A 408 15.17 -8.66 -32.58
C LYS A 408 15.22 -7.46 -33.53
N GLU A 409 15.61 -6.31 -33.00
CA GLU A 409 15.74 -5.08 -33.77
C GLU A 409 16.97 -5.09 -34.67
N PHE A 410 18.04 -5.68 -34.15
CA PHE A 410 19.32 -5.86 -34.80
C PHE A 410 19.75 -7.31 -34.56
N LEU A 411 20.34 -7.91 -35.58
CA LEU A 411 20.92 -9.25 -35.50
C LEU A 411 22.44 -9.11 -35.48
N GLU A 412 23.07 -9.68 -34.47
CA GLU A 412 24.53 -9.76 -34.43
C GLU A 412 25.03 -10.80 -35.47
N PRO A 413 26.28 -10.69 -35.96
CA PRO A 413 26.81 -11.60 -36.99
C PRO A 413 26.67 -13.08 -36.61
N GLU A 414 26.93 -13.43 -35.35
CA GLU A 414 26.79 -14.79 -34.83
C GLU A 414 25.34 -15.30 -34.89
N GLU A 415 24.36 -14.41 -34.68
CA GLU A 415 22.93 -14.73 -34.74
C GLU A 415 22.47 -14.92 -36.18
N VAL A 416 23.03 -14.15 -37.11
CA VAL A 416 22.81 -14.33 -38.55
C VAL A 416 23.33 -15.69 -39.00
N ASP A 417 24.55 -16.05 -38.61
CA ASP A 417 25.14 -17.34 -38.95
C ASP A 417 24.31 -18.51 -38.38
N ALA A 418 23.87 -18.42 -37.13
CA ALA A 418 22.97 -19.41 -36.53
C ALA A 418 21.64 -19.55 -37.30
N CYS A 419 21.05 -18.44 -37.76
CA CYS A 419 19.85 -18.47 -38.59
C CYS A 419 20.10 -19.12 -39.96
N LEU A 420 21.25 -18.86 -40.58
CA LEU A 420 21.63 -19.47 -41.86
C LEU A 420 21.86 -20.97 -41.72
N GLU A 421 22.50 -21.42 -40.63
CA GLU A 421 22.70 -22.84 -40.32
C GLU A 421 21.37 -23.57 -40.05
N ALA A 422 20.45 -22.92 -39.31
CA ALA A 422 19.09 -23.42 -39.11
C ALA A 422 18.38 -23.64 -40.45
N PHE A 423 18.47 -22.66 -41.37
CA PHE A 423 17.84 -22.76 -42.68
C PHE A 423 18.44 -23.86 -43.55
N LYS A 424 19.78 -24.01 -43.55
CA LYS A 424 20.47 -25.11 -44.24
C LYS A 424 20.04 -26.47 -43.70
N SER A 425 19.99 -26.62 -42.38
CA SER A 425 19.57 -27.85 -41.69
C SER A 425 18.13 -28.21 -42.01
N PHE A 426 17.23 -27.22 -41.99
CA PHE A 426 15.84 -27.41 -42.39
C PHE A 426 15.69 -27.81 -43.86
N THR A 427 16.46 -27.19 -44.76
CA THR A 427 16.43 -27.55 -46.18
C THR A 427 16.88 -28.99 -46.41
N LEU A 428 17.89 -29.45 -45.68
CA LEU A 428 18.31 -30.86 -45.70
C LEU A 428 17.20 -31.78 -45.17
N LEU A 429 16.58 -31.43 -44.04
CA LEU A 429 15.47 -32.18 -43.46
C LEU A 429 14.31 -32.35 -44.45
N VAL A 430 13.92 -31.27 -45.15
CA VAL A 430 12.84 -31.28 -46.15
C VAL A 430 13.22 -32.15 -47.36
N ARG A 431 14.47 -32.08 -47.84
CA ARG A 431 14.95 -32.90 -48.96
C ARG A 431 14.99 -34.39 -48.62
N SER A 432 15.32 -34.73 -47.38
CA SER A 432 15.37 -36.12 -46.90
C SER A 432 13.99 -36.71 -46.61
N ASN A 433 12.93 -35.90 -46.54
CA ASN A 433 11.58 -36.34 -46.19
C ASN A 433 10.55 -35.89 -47.26
N PRO A 434 10.29 -36.73 -48.29
CA PRO A 434 9.37 -36.39 -49.38
C PRO A 434 7.95 -36.04 -48.92
N GLY A 435 7.48 -36.65 -47.83
CA GLY A 435 6.15 -36.40 -47.26
C GLY A 435 5.96 -34.97 -46.72
N LEU A 436 7.03 -34.32 -46.24
CA LEU A 436 6.96 -32.91 -45.82
C LEU A 436 6.82 -31.98 -47.03
N VAL A 437 7.50 -32.29 -48.14
CA VAL A 437 7.38 -31.53 -49.40
C VAL A 437 5.95 -31.56 -49.93
N GLU A 438 5.31 -32.73 -49.87
CA GLU A 438 3.92 -32.90 -50.33
C GLU A 438 2.92 -32.23 -49.37
N PHE A 439 3.17 -32.29 -48.06
CA PHE A 439 2.40 -31.57 -47.05
C PHE A 439 2.43 -30.04 -47.23
N PHE A 440 3.62 -29.46 -47.43
CA PHE A 440 3.77 -28.01 -47.66
C PHE A 440 3.11 -27.56 -48.98
N LYS A 441 3.20 -28.38 -50.03
CA LYS A 441 2.48 -28.13 -51.30
C LYS A 441 0.96 -28.18 -51.13
N LEU A 442 0.44 -29.08 -50.31
CA LEU A 442 -0.99 -29.18 -50.03
C LEU A 442 -1.50 -27.98 -49.22
N THR A 443 -0.75 -27.55 -48.20
CA THR A 443 -1.10 -26.38 -47.37
C THR A 443 -1.06 -25.08 -48.18
N GLU A 444 -0.05 -24.88 -49.05
CA GLU A 444 -0.01 -23.73 -49.96
C GLU A 444 -1.24 -23.68 -50.89
N LYS A 445 -1.65 -24.85 -51.41
CA LYS A 445 -2.84 -24.97 -52.27
C LYS A 445 -4.14 -24.73 -51.51
N TYR A 446 -4.20 -25.06 -50.22
CA TYR A 446 -5.35 -24.84 -49.35
C TYR A 446 -5.49 -23.36 -48.97
N HIS A 447 -4.39 -22.69 -48.60
CA HIS A 447 -4.40 -21.25 -48.28
C HIS A 447 -4.71 -20.38 -49.49
N LYS A 448 -4.21 -20.70 -50.69
CA LYS A 448 -4.59 -20.00 -51.94
C LYS A 448 -6.07 -20.14 -52.33
N LYS A 449 -6.81 -21.07 -51.72
CA LYS A 449 -8.25 -21.27 -51.92
C LYS A 449 -9.12 -20.60 -50.84
N SER A 450 -8.48 -20.21 -49.73
CA SER A 450 -9.09 -19.67 -48.51
C SER A 450 -8.94 -18.15 -48.39
N ALA A 451 -7.99 -17.56 -49.12
CA ALA A 451 -7.91 -16.13 -49.44
C ALA A 451 -8.61 -15.87 -50.76
#